data_AF-A0A7Y4WBT5-F1
#
_entry.id   AF-A0A7Y4WBT5-F1
#
_cell.length_a   1.000
_cell.length_b   1.000
_cell.length_c   1.000
_cell.angle_alpha   90.00
_cell.angle_beta   90.00
_cell.angle_gamma   90.00
#
_symmetry.space_group_name_H-M   'P 1'
#
loop_
_entity.id
_entity.type
_entity.pdbx_description
1 polymer ?
#
loop_
_entity_poly.entity_id
_entity_poly.type
_entity_poly.pdbx_seq_one_letter_code
_entity_poly.pdbx_strand_id
1 'polypeptide(L)'
;MTSRIARPVGKVRRQREPLIRVVMFDLGLTLIDGHNRPFDHVREALTAIASFKTAEGKPLRSCLLSNFSMATPPVTAQKVRALFNQYLGILDQTGLRQFFEPVQRRVTLSTQAGVLKPDRALFETALRRLRVKATLEECLFVTENAAHIKAARNRLHMPAIQFRAAGSDRFDFDDWSQVPAMIAHLIDQRQEENLHAAIKAYLAAKDIELSSLAPTSKPGRFRLSGQMWCPVVLPGFADLQAVHVSVPVEGELISGSKGELHSRVSRPTEEQIAEATAFVGSLAAHGQIAQRGAIRNAGATHEIATDDNGRRRLVRKRFSAL
;
A
#
# COMPACT_ATOMS: atom_id res chain seq x y z
N MET A 1 55.85 -8.64 39.38
CA MET A 1 55.49 -9.55 38.26
C MET A 1 54.00 -9.41 37.98
N THR A 2 53.68 -8.93 36.78
CA THR A 2 52.39 -8.99 36.04
C THR A 2 51.08 -8.57 36.74
N SER A 3 50.78 -7.28 36.71
CA SER A 3 49.40 -6.76 36.75
C SER A 3 48.88 -6.62 35.31
N ARG A 4 47.86 -7.41 34.95
CA ARG A 4 47.18 -7.35 33.65
C ARG A 4 46.15 -6.22 33.69
N ILE A 5 46.46 -5.12 32.99
CA ILE A 5 45.51 -4.05 32.69
C ILE A 5 44.48 -4.61 31.70
N ALA A 6 43.23 -4.75 32.14
CA ALA A 6 42.11 -5.10 31.29
C ALA A 6 41.86 -3.99 30.28
N ARG A 7 41.97 -4.31 28.98
CA ARG A 7 41.57 -3.42 27.89
C ARG A 7 40.04 -3.27 27.90
N PRO A 8 39.49 -2.05 27.74
CA PRO A 8 38.06 -1.87 27.63
C PRO A 8 37.56 -2.53 26.33
N VAL A 9 36.53 -3.37 26.49
CA VAL A 9 35.77 -4.01 25.41
C VAL A 9 35.33 -2.93 24.43
N GLY A 10 35.73 -3.08 23.17
CA GLY A 10 35.40 -2.15 22.11
C GLY A 10 33.89 -1.91 22.03
N LYS A 11 33.49 -0.64 21.94
CA LYS A 11 32.13 -0.24 21.58
C LYS A 11 31.77 -0.96 20.29
N VAL A 12 30.88 -1.94 20.37
CA VAL A 12 30.16 -2.46 19.20
C VAL A 12 29.51 -1.25 18.55
N ARG A 13 30.05 -0.80 17.41
CA ARG A 13 29.35 0.15 16.53
C ARG A 13 28.03 -0.54 16.22
N ARG A 14 26.94 -0.11 16.86
CA ARG A 14 25.60 -0.38 16.35
C ARG A 14 25.64 0.08 14.90
N GLN A 15 25.61 -0.86 13.97
CA GLN A 15 25.37 -0.52 12.57
C GLN A 15 24.06 0.27 12.61
N ARG A 16 24.13 1.57 12.30
CA ARG A 16 22.92 2.35 12.09
C ARG A 16 22.24 1.67 10.92
N GLU A 17 21.14 0.99 11.19
CA GLU A 17 20.25 0.56 10.11
C GLU A 17 19.96 1.79 9.24
N PRO A 18 20.06 1.66 7.91
CA PRO A 18 19.84 2.77 7.00
C PRO A 18 18.42 3.27 7.20
N LEU A 19 18.30 4.54 7.57
CA LEU A 19 17.05 5.17 7.91
C LEU A 19 16.41 5.62 6.59
N ILE A 20 15.45 4.84 6.09
CA ILE A 20 14.80 5.11 4.80
C ILE A 20 14.00 6.41 4.90
N ARG A 21 14.30 7.35 3.99
CA ARG A 21 13.69 8.68 3.92
C ARG A 21 12.96 8.93 2.60
N VAL A 22 13.29 8.17 1.56
CA VAL A 22 12.68 8.28 0.24
C VAL A 22 12.37 6.89 -0.31
N VAL A 23 11.18 6.69 -0.87
CA VAL A 23 10.84 5.51 -1.67
C VAL A 23 10.74 5.90 -3.14
N MET A 24 11.44 5.17 -3.99
CA MET A 24 11.48 5.37 -5.43
C MET A 24 10.81 4.18 -6.09
N PHE A 25 9.77 4.44 -6.89
CA PHE A 25 9.03 3.40 -7.58
C PHE A 25 9.39 3.38 -9.06
N ASP A 26 9.61 2.20 -9.62
CA ASP A 26 9.47 1.99 -11.05
C ASP A 26 7.98 2.02 -11.45
N LEU A 27 7.68 2.23 -12.74
CA LEU A 27 6.31 2.16 -13.28
C LEU A 27 6.04 0.83 -13.99
N GLY A 28 6.66 0.64 -15.15
CA GLY A 28 6.34 -0.45 -16.07
C GLY A 28 6.72 -1.81 -15.48
N LEU A 29 5.80 -2.77 -15.56
CA LEU A 29 5.92 -4.11 -14.98
C LEU A 29 6.16 -4.13 -13.47
N THR A 30 6.04 -2.99 -12.78
CA THR A 30 6.16 -2.85 -11.33
C THR A 30 4.83 -2.38 -10.72
N LEU A 31 4.38 -1.18 -11.08
CA LEU A 31 3.08 -0.64 -10.66
C LEU A 31 1.98 -0.95 -11.67
N ILE A 32 2.33 -1.13 -12.95
CA ILE A 32 1.40 -1.42 -14.04
C ILE A 32 1.87 -2.59 -14.89
N ASP A 33 0.94 -3.33 -15.50
CA ASP A 33 1.22 -4.42 -16.42
C ASP A 33 1.59 -3.93 -17.83
N GLY A 34 1.83 -4.88 -18.76
CA GLY A 34 2.15 -4.59 -20.17
C GLY A 34 1.01 -3.93 -20.96
N HIS A 35 -0.18 -3.78 -20.36
CA HIS A 35 -1.36 -3.15 -20.94
C HIS A 35 -1.72 -1.84 -20.23
N ASN A 36 -0.79 -1.26 -19.45
CA ASN A 36 -1.00 -0.06 -18.64
C ASN A 36 -2.15 -0.17 -17.63
N ARG A 37 -2.42 -1.36 -17.10
CA ARG A 37 -3.35 -1.55 -15.99
C ARG A 37 -2.55 -1.63 -14.69
N PRO A 38 -2.91 -0.88 -13.64
CA PRO A 38 -2.32 -1.09 -12.33
C PRO A 38 -2.43 -2.55 -11.90
N PHE A 39 -1.38 -3.09 -11.29
CA PHE A 39 -1.51 -4.37 -10.59
C PHE A 39 -2.49 -4.24 -9.43
N ASP A 40 -3.06 -5.38 -9.02
CA ASP A 40 -3.95 -5.43 -7.88
C ASP A 40 -3.30 -4.77 -6.65
N HIS A 41 -4.10 -4.05 -5.86
CA HIS A 41 -3.71 -3.43 -4.59
C HIS A 41 -2.67 -2.30 -4.66
N VAL A 42 -2.21 -1.89 -5.85
CA VAL A 42 -1.23 -0.80 -6.01
C VAL A 42 -1.75 0.52 -5.43
N ARG A 43 -3.02 0.86 -5.67
CA ARG A 43 -3.58 2.14 -5.23
C ARG A 43 -3.69 2.21 -3.71
N GLU A 44 -4.13 1.13 -3.10
CA GLU A 44 -4.24 0.92 -1.65
C GLU A 44 -2.86 0.98 -1.01
N ALA A 45 -1.87 0.30 -1.60
CA ALA A 45 -0.50 0.32 -1.13
C ALA A 45 0.09 1.74 -1.17
N LEU A 46 -0.02 2.45 -2.30
CA LEU A 46 0.46 3.83 -2.43
C LEU A 46 -0.27 4.80 -1.49
N THR A 47 -1.55 4.58 -1.24
CA THR A 47 -2.33 5.36 -0.26
C THR A 47 -1.79 5.17 1.16
N ALA A 48 -1.53 3.94 1.58
CA ALA A 48 -0.94 3.65 2.89
C ALA A 48 0.48 4.23 3.01
N ILE A 49 1.31 4.05 2.00
CA ILE A 49 2.68 4.56 2.00
C ILE A 49 2.71 6.10 2.06
N ALA A 50 1.72 6.78 1.46
CA ALA A 50 1.63 8.24 1.50
C ALA A 50 1.39 8.80 2.91
N SER A 51 0.85 8.00 3.85
CA SER A 51 0.69 8.39 5.26
C SER A 51 1.89 8.07 6.13
N PHE A 52 2.92 7.39 5.59
CA PHE A 52 4.06 6.95 6.40
C PHE A 52 4.93 8.11 6.85
N LYS A 53 5.60 7.90 7.98
CA LYS A 53 6.65 8.78 8.50
C LYS A 53 7.99 8.04 8.53
N THR A 54 9.09 8.76 8.35
CA THR A 54 10.45 8.28 8.60
C THR A 54 10.67 8.03 10.09
N ALA A 55 11.77 7.37 10.48
CA ALA A 55 12.06 7.13 11.89
C ALA A 55 12.26 8.44 12.69
N GLU A 56 12.55 9.57 12.03
CA GLU A 56 12.57 10.90 12.67
C GLU A 56 11.19 11.58 12.71
N GLY A 57 10.11 10.87 12.39
CA GLY A 57 8.74 11.38 12.42
C GLY A 57 8.37 12.31 11.26
N LYS A 58 9.23 12.48 10.26
CA LYS A 58 8.93 13.33 9.07
C LYS A 58 8.11 12.54 8.06
N PRO A 59 7.25 13.17 7.23
CA PRO A 59 6.56 12.45 6.16
C PRO A 59 7.56 11.75 5.22
N LEU A 60 7.33 10.46 4.96
CA LEU A 60 8.06 9.70 3.98
C LEU A 60 7.86 10.33 2.59
N ARG A 61 8.95 10.55 1.86
CA ARG A 61 8.86 11.10 0.51
C ARG A 61 8.83 9.97 -0.50
N SER A 62 8.03 10.12 -1.55
CA SER A 62 7.97 9.16 -2.64
C SER A 62 8.11 9.83 -4.00
N CYS A 63 8.72 9.12 -4.95
CA CYS A 63 8.81 9.53 -6.34
C CYS A 63 8.76 8.33 -7.29
N LEU A 64 8.52 8.63 -8.56
CA LEU A 64 8.48 7.68 -9.66
C LEU A 64 9.70 7.89 -10.57
N LEU A 65 10.32 6.78 -10.95
CA LEU A 65 11.44 6.69 -11.87
C LEU A 65 11.07 5.82 -13.05
N SER A 66 11.32 6.27 -14.28
CA SER A 66 11.04 5.42 -15.43
C SER A 66 12.06 5.56 -16.54
N ASN A 67 12.41 4.40 -17.11
CA ASN A 67 13.05 4.35 -18.42
C ASN A 67 11.96 4.60 -19.44
N PHE A 68 11.98 5.77 -20.04
CA PHE A 68 11.08 6.15 -21.14
C PHE A 68 11.91 6.46 -22.39
N SER A 69 11.24 6.81 -23.49
CA SER A 69 11.89 7.11 -24.76
C SER A 69 12.91 8.25 -24.63
N MET A 70 14.11 8.04 -25.14
CA MET A 70 15.14 9.10 -25.19
C MET A 70 14.82 10.08 -26.33
N ALA A 71 15.15 11.37 -26.11
CA ALA A 71 14.99 12.38 -27.14
C ALA A 71 16.00 12.15 -28.28
N THR A 72 15.56 12.21 -29.53
CA THR A 72 16.45 12.12 -30.69
C THR A 72 17.36 13.35 -30.79
N PRO A 73 18.65 13.19 -31.13
CA PRO A 73 19.55 14.33 -31.36
C PRO A 73 19.04 15.30 -32.45
N PRO A 74 19.32 16.61 -32.35
CA PRO A 74 19.83 17.27 -31.15
C PRO A 74 18.79 17.24 -30.03
N VAL A 75 19.24 16.99 -28.79
CA VAL A 75 18.38 16.95 -27.61
C VAL A 75 18.02 18.39 -27.24
N THR A 76 16.72 18.71 -27.24
CA THR A 76 16.21 20.04 -26.88
C THR A 76 15.23 19.96 -25.71
N ALA A 77 15.12 21.05 -24.93
CA ALA A 77 14.16 21.13 -23.82
C ALA A 77 12.71 20.89 -24.27
N GLN A 78 12.36 21.29 -25.51
CA GLN A 78 11.04 21.04 -26.07
C GLN A 78 10.77 19.55 -26.30
N LYS A 79 11.72 18.80 -26.88
CA LYS A 79 11.59 17.34 -27.06
C LYS A 79 11.46 16.62 -25.72
N VAL A 80 12.25 17.01 -24.71
CA VAL A 80 12.18 16.44 -23.36
C VAL A 80 10.82 16.72 -22.72
N ARG A 81 10.28 17.94 -22.85
CA ARG A 81 8.94 18.30 -22.34
C ARG A 81 7.83 17.51 -23.05
N ALA A 82 7.92 17.32 -24.37
CA ALA A 82 6.94 16.54 -25.12
C ALA A 82 6.89 15.09 -24.63
N LEU A 83 8.05 14.46 -24.45
CA LEU A 83 8.15 13.09 -23.91
C LEU A 83 7.64 12.99 -22.47
N PHE A 84 7.94 13.99 -21.64
CA PHE A 84 7.39 14.06 -20.29
C PHE A 84 5.86 14.15 -20.29
N ASN A 85 5.26 14.97 -21.15
CA ASN A 85 3.81 15.09 -21.26
C ASN A 85 3.16 13.81 -21.79
N GLN A 86 3.78 13.11 -22.75
CA GLN A 86 3.31 11.80 -23.20
C GLN A 86 3.28 10.80 -22.04
N TYR A 87 4.33 10.78 -21.23
CA TYR A 87 4.39 9.93 -20.05
C TYR A 87 3.32 10.27 -19.01
N LEU A 88 3.01 11.56 -18.80
CA LEU A 88 1.91 11.96 -17.92
C LEU A 88 0.56 11.42 -18.42
N GLY A 89 0.34 11.36 -19.74
CA GLY A 89 -0.85 10.73 -20.32
C GLY A 89 -1.02 9.26 -19.92
N ILE A 90 0.09 8.51 -19.82
CA ILE A 90 0.08 7.12 -19.31
C ILE A 90 -0.31 7.09 -17.83
N LEU A 91 0.25 7.99 -17.01
CA LEU A 91 -0.12 8.10 -15.59
C LEU A 91 -1.57 8.51 -15.37
N ASP A 92 -2.13 9.36 -16.25
CA ASP A 92 -3.53 9.75 -16.21
C ASP A 92 -4.43 8.54 -16.51
N GLN A 93 -4.12 7.77 -17.55
CA GLN A 93 -4.88 6.57 -17.94
C GLN A 93 -4.90 5.49 -16.84
N THR A 94 -3.82 5.37 -16.08
CA THR A 94 -3.71 4.39 -14.98
C THR A 94 -4.40 4.88 -13.70
N GLY A 95 -4.74 6.17 -13.59
CA GLY A 95 -5.24 6.80 -12.37
C GLY A 95 -4.18 6.92 -11.25
N LEU A 96 -2.89 6.72 -11.57
CA LEU A 96 -1.80 6.74 -10.59
C LEU A 96 -1.17 8.12 -10.41
N ARG A 97 -1.43 9.07 -11.32
CA ARG A 97 -0.80 10.40 -11.28
C ARG A 97 -0.95 11.11 -9.94
N GLN A 98 -2.11 11.01 -9.30
CA GLN A 98 -2.42 11.67 -8.02
C GLN A 98 -1.41 11.33 -6.90
N PHE A 99 -0.81 10.14 -6.91
CA PHE A 99 0.18 9.73 -5.92
C PHE A 99 1.56 10.38 -6.13
N PHE A 100 1.77 10.97 -7.31
CA PHE A 100 3.04 11.57 -7.73
C PHE A 100 2.90 13.06 -8.06
N GLU A 101 1.86 13.74 -7.56
CA GLU A 101 1.78 15.20 -7.62
C GLU A 101 2.64 15.87 -6.51
N PRO A 102 3.31 17.02 -6.78
CA PRO A 102 3.46 17.66 -8.08
C PRO A 102 4.42 16.90 -9.02
N VAL A 103 3.95 16.56 -10.22
CA VAL A 103 4.70 15.68 -11.15
C VAL A 103 6.07 16.22 -11.56
N GLN A 104 6.24 17.54 -11.61
CA GLN A 104 7.54 18.17 -11.93
C GLN A 104 8.60 17.95 -10.84
N ARG A 105 8.20 17.49 -9.65
CA ARG A 105 9.11 17.14 -8.55
C ARG A 105 9.21 15.65 -8.31
N ARG A 106 8.09 14.92 -8.44
CA ARG A 106 8.02 13.50 -8.06
C ARG A 106 8.10 12.52 -9.23
N VAL A 107 8.08 12.98 -10.48
CA VAL A 107 8.29 12.09 -11.64
C VAL A 107 9.61 12.46 -12.30
N THR A 108 10.46 11.47 -12.52
CA THR A 108 11.75 11.63 -13.20
C THR A 108 11.91 10.56 -14.27
N LEU A 109 12.15 10.98 -15.51
CA LEU A 109 12.36 10.09 -16.65
C LEU A 109 13.84 10.02 -17.02
N SER A 110 14.26 8.90 -17.60
CA SER A 110 15.57 8.73 -18.23
C SER A 110 15.92 9.88 -19.19
N THR A 111 14.94 10.34 -19.98
CA THR A 111 15.06 11.48 -20.89
C THR A 111 15.48 12.78 -20.21
N GLN A 112 15.05 12.99 -18.96
CA GLN A 112 15.40 14.18 -18.17
C GLN A 112 16.78 14.03 -17.52
N ALA A 113 17.20 12.80 -17.21
CA ALA A 113 18.52 12.52 -16.63
C ALA A 113 19.61 12.32 -17.68
N GLY A 114 19.25 12.05 -18.94
CA GLY A 114 20.18 11.72 -20.01
C GLY A 114 20.71 10.27 -19.97
N VAL A 115 20.25 9.45 -19.03
CA VAL A 115 20.73 8.09 -18.77
C VAL A 115 19.57 7.15 -18.43
N LEU A 116 19.77 5.84 -18.60
CA LEU A 116 18.80 4.80 -18.22
C LEU A 116 19.12 4.23 -16.84
N LYS A 117 18.11 3.68 -16.14
CA LYS A 117 18.34 2.77 -15.00
C LYS A 117 19.29 1.64 -15.41
N PRO A 118 20.18 1.18 -14.52
CA PRO A 118 20.35 1.59 -13.13
C PRO A 118 21.43 2.67 -12.92
N ASP A 119 21.64 3.59 -13.87
CA ASP A 119 22.64 4.63 -13.73
C ASP A 119 22.34 5.55 -12.51
N ARG A 120 23.39 5.82 -11.72
CA ARG A 120 23.34 6.65 -10.50
C ARG A 120 22.74 8.03 -10.76
N ALA A 121 23.04 8.63 -11.92
CA ALA A 121 22.64 10.00 -12.23
C ALA A 121 21.11 10.14 -12.36
N LEU A 122 20.38 9.07 -12.70
CA LEU A 122 18.91 9.10 -12.71
C LEU A 122 18.33 9.25 -11.30
N PHE A 123 18.80 8.43 -10.35
CA PHE A 123 18.34 8.47 -8.96
C PHE A 123 18.68 9.82 -8.29
N GLU A 124 19.90 10.32 -8.52
CA GLU A 124 20.32 11.64 -8.02
C GLU A 124 19.52 12.79 -8.65
N THR A 125 19.18 12.68 -9.95
CA THR A 125 18.28 13.63 -10.61
C THR A 125 16.91 13.66 -9.92
N ALA A 126 16.38 12.50 -9.55
CA ALA A 126 15.11 12.43 -8.84
C ALA A 126 15.18 13.05 -7.44
N LEU A 127 16.25 12.82 -6.68
CA LEU A 127 16.45 13.47 -5.38
C LEU A 127 16.54 14.99 -5.49
N ARG A 128 17.27 15.50 -6.50
CA ARG A 128 17.32 16.95 -6.79
C ARG A 128 15.93 17.51 -7.10
N ARG A 129 15.16 16.83 -7.96
CA ARG A 129 13.79 17.24 -8.33
C ARG A 129 12.83 17.20 -7.15
N LEU A 130 12.97 16.20 -6.28
CA LEU A 130 12.20 16.04 -5.05
C LEU A 130 12.57 17.08 -3.98
N ARG A 131 13.72 17.76 -4.14
CA ARG A 131 14.29 18.75 -3.21
C ARG A 131 14.55 18.16 -1.82
N VAL A 132 15.02 16.92 -1.79
CA VAL A 132 15.36 16.21 -0.56
C VAL A 132 16.87 16.04 -0.49
N LYS A 133 17.47 16.41 0.65
CA LYS A 133 18.85 16.08 0.98
C LYS A 133 18.87 14.68 1.61
N ALA A 134 18.89 13.66 0.76
CA ALA A 134 19.07 12.26 1.13
C ALA A 134 20.18 11.65 0.26
N THR A 135 20.86 10.64 0.78
CA THR A 135 21.78 9.79 0.00
C THR A 135 21.04 8.58 -0.58
N LEU A 136 21.66 7.83 -1.48
CA LEU A 136 21.04 6.64 -2.06
C LEU A 136 20.87 5.52 -1.02
N GLU A 137 21.73 5.47 0.00
CA GLU A 137 21.61 4.56 1.14
C GLU A 137 20.37 4.85 2.00
N GLU A 138 19.87 6.09 1.99
CA GLU A 138 18.62 6.52 2.65
C GLU A 138 17.39 6.36 1.74
N CYS A 139 17.55 5.75 0.56
CA CYS A 139 16.49 5.53 -0.41
C CYS A 139 16.13 4.04 -0.50
N LEU A 140 14.86 3.74 -0.76
CA LEU A 140 14.38 2.41 -1.10
C LEU A 140 13.92 2.39 -2.56
N PHE A 141 14.43 1.47 -3.36
CA PHE A 141 14.00 1.30 -4.75
C PHE A 141 13.10 0.06 -4.93
N VAL A 142 11.94 0.26 -5.54
CA VAL A 142 10.99 -0.82 -5.86
C VAL A 142 10.94 -1.00 -7.37
N THR A 143 11.28 -2.19 -7.86
CA THR A 143 11.28 -2.54 -9.29
C THR A 143 11.11 -4.05 -9.47
N GLU A 144 10.61 -4.48 -10.61
CA GLU A 144 10.55 -5.88 -11.02
C GLU A 144 11.90 -6.42 -11.51
N ASN A 145 12.77 -5.52 -11.97
CA ASN A 145 13.95 -5.88 -12.75
C ASN A 145 15.13 -6.33 -11.86
N ALA A 146 15.45 -7.62 -11.90
CA ALA A 146 16.54 -8.22 -11.11
C ALA A 146 17.92 -7.57 -11.35
N ALA A 147 18.22 -7.11 -12.58
CA ALA A 147 19.48 -6.46 -12.87
C ALA A 147 19.56 -5.08 -12.21
N HIS A 148 18.45 -4.34 -12.17
CA HIS A 148 18.37 -3.10 -11.42
C HIS A 148 18.51 -3.33 -9.91
N ILE A 149 17.85 -4.37 -9.35
CA ILE A 149 17.99 -4.75 -7.94
C ILE A 149 19.46 -5.02 -7.58
N LYS A 150 20.14 -5.83 -8.39
CA LYS A 150 21.56 -6.16 -8.20
C LYS A 150 22.43 -4.90 -8.24
N ALA A 151 22.19 -4.00 -9.19
CA ALA A 151 22.94 -2.76 -9.30
C ALA A 151 22.68 -1.81 -8.12
N ALA A 152 21.43 -1.64 -7.71
CA ALA A 152 21.04 -0.81 -6.56
C ALA A 152 21.75 -1.28 -5.28
N ARG A 153 21.65 -2.58 -4.96
CA ARG A 153 22.24 -3.15 -3.75
C ARG A 153 23.78 -3.15 -3.79
N ASN A 154 24.39 -3.55 -4.91
CA ASN A 154 25.84 -3.82 -4.94
C ASN A 154 26.69 -2.61 -5.35
N ARG A 155 26.14 -1.68 -6.14
CA ARG A 155 26.90 -0.54 -6.69
C ARG A 155 26.47 0.79 -6.08
N LEU A 156 25.19 0.94 -5.75
CA LEU A 156 24.63 2.19 -5.24
C LEU A 156 24.41 2.17 -3.72
N HIS A 157 24.64 1.02 -3.07
CA HIS A 157 24.36 0.78 -1.64
C HIS A 157 22.93 1.16 -1.23
N MET A 158 22.00 1.10 -2.19
CA MET A 158 20.61 1.48 -2.03
C MET A 158 19.79 0.21 -1.74
N PRO A 159 19.07 0.17 -0.60
CA PRO A 159 18.03 -0.81 -0.35
C PRO A 159 17.07 -0.93 -1.53
N ALA A 160 16.68 -2.16 -1.86
CA ALA A 160 15.76 -2.41 -2.94
C ALA A 160 14.87 -3.60 -2.62
N ILE A 161 13.63 -3.59 -3.09
CA ILE A 161 12.69 -4.72 -3.00
C ILE A 161 12.19 -5.08 -4.41
N GLN A 162 12.17 -6.37 -4.70
CA GLN A 162 11.83 -6.87 -6.04
C GLN A 162 10.37 -7.31 -6.13
N PHE A 163 9.61 -6.71 -7.06
CA PHE A 163 8.32 -7.24 -7.47
C PHE A 163 8.49 -8.41 -8.45
N ARG A 164 7.61 -9.40 -8.41
CA ARG A 164 7.67 -10.57 -9.28
C ARG A 164 7.55 -10.18 -10.76
N ALA A 165 8.65 -10.31 -11.49
CA ALA A 165 8.64 -10.30 -12.95
C ALA A 165 8.07 -11.63 -13.50
N ALA A 166 7.44 -11.58 -14.68
CA ALA A 166 6.93 -12.77 -15.34
C ALA A 166 8.03 -13.82 -15.55
N GLY A 167 7.78 -15.05 -15.10
CA GLY A 167 8.72 -16.17 -15.19
C GLY A 167 9.89 -16.12 -14.19
N SER A 168 9.92 -15.16 -13.26
CA SER A 168 10.94 -15.11 -12.20
C SER A 168 10.57 -16.01 -11.03
N ASP A 169 11.49 -16.86 -10.60
CA ASP A 169 11.42 -17.67 -9.37
C ASP A 169 11.92 -16.90 -8.12
N ARG A 170 12.67 -15.81 -8.33
CA ARG A 170 13.24 -14.98 -7.29
C ARG A 170 12.61 -13.59 -7.30
N PHE A 171 11.96 -13.25 -6.20
CA PHE A 171 11.34 -11.96 -5.94
C PHE A 171 11.17 -11.78 -4.43
N ASP A 172 10.90 -10.56 -3.99
CA ASP A 172 10.61 -10.26 -2.59
C ASP A 172 9.09 -10.27 -2.31
N PHE A 173 8.27 -9.89 -3.29
CA PHE A 173 6.80 -9.95 -3.21
C PHE A 173 6.14 -10.07 -4.59
N ASP A 174 4.91 -10.57 -4.62
CA ASP A 174 4.09 -10.71 -5.83
C ASP A 174 2.66 -10.16 -5.70
N ASP A 175 2.35 -9.58 -4.54
CA ASP A 175 1.11 -8.88 -4.23
C ASP A 175 1.45 -7.53 -3.57
N TRP A 176 0.91 -6.44 -4.12
CA TRP A 176 1.18 -5.09 -3.61
C TRP A 176 0.60 -4.82 -2.22
N SER A 177 -0.37 -5.62 -1.77
CA SER A 177 -0.88 -5.55 -0.40
C SER A 177 0.20 -5.80 0.67
N GLN A 178 1.30 -6.45 0.30
CA GLN A 178 2.44 -6.74 1.17
C GLN A 178 3.39 -5.55 1.34
N VAL A 179 3.51 -4.73 0.30
CA VAL A 179 4.58 -3.72 0.17
C VAL A 179 4.58 -2.69 1.28
N PRO A 180 3.44 -2.13 1.72
CA PRO A 180 3.43 -1.17 2.82
C PRO A 180 4.10 -1.72 4.09
N ALA A 181 3.88 -3.00 4.43
CA ALA A 181 4.44 -3.59 5.65
C ALA A 181 5.95 -3.81 5.53
N MET A 182 6.41 -4.25 4.36
CA MET A 182 7.84 -4.38 4.05
C MET A 182 8.55 -3.02 4.10
N ILE A 183 7.93 -1.97 3.57
CA ILE A 183 8.48 -0.60 3.64
C ILE A 183 8.50 -0.10 5.08
N ALA A 184 7.42 -0.29 5.85
CA ALA A 184 7.36 0.11 7.26
C ALA A 184 8.49 -0.56 8.07
N HIS A 185 8.71 -1.86 7.85
CA HIS A 185 9.79 -2.63 8.46
C HIS A 185 11.18 -2.08 8.14
N LEU A 186 11.41 -1.63 6.90
CA LEU A 186 12.69 -1.04 6.47
C LEU A 186 12.92 0.39 6.98
N ILE A 187 11.86 1.14 7.31
CA ILE A 187 11.98 2.49 7.85
C ILE A 187 12.37 2.44 9.34
N ASP A 188 11.53 1.79 10.14
CA ASP A 188 11.72 1.58 11.57
C ASP A 188 10.72 0.53 12.07
N GLN A 189 11.24 -0.62 12.50
CA GLN A 189 10.44 -1.74 13.01
C GLN A 189 9.65 -1.41 14.29
N ARG A 190 9.99 -0.31 14.97
CA ARG A 190 9.33 0.12 16.22
C ARG A 190 8.22 1.15 15.98
N GLN A 191 8.08 1.62 14.75
CA GLN A 191 7.13 2.67 14.42
C GLN A 191 5.75 2.04 14.16
N GLU A 192 4.90 2.08 15.18
CA GLU A 192 3.62 1.37 15.19
C GLU A 192 2.59 1.97 14.20
N GLU A 193 2.64 3.28 13.94
CA GLU A 193 1.67 3.96 13.06
C GLU A 193 1.75 3.46 11.60
N ASN A 194 2.96 3.34 11.05
CA ASN A 194 3.21 2.85 9.69
C ASN A 194 2.81 1.37 9.60
N LEU A 195 3.17 0.57 10.61
CA LEU A 195 2.78 -0.84 10.66
C LEU A 195 1.27 -0.99 10.70
N HIS A 196 0.57 -0.20 11.53
CA HIS A 196 -0.89 -0.24 11.60
C HIS A 196 -1.56 0.16 10.28
N ALA A 197 -1.05 1.21 9.62
CA ALA A 197 -1.52 1.61 8.30
C ALA A 197 -1.25 0.53 7.23
N ALA A 198 -0.09 -0.13 7.29
CA ALA A 198 0.24 -1.25 6.41
C ALA A 198 -0.69 -2.45 6.62
N ILE A 199 -0.95 -2.83 7.87
CA ILE A 199 -1.85 -3.93 8.22
C ILE A 199 -3.28 -3.64 7.74
N LYS A 200 -3.76 -2.41 7.90
CA LYS A 200 -5.06 -2.00 7.36
C LYS A 200 -5.15 -2.18 5.84
N ALA A 201 -4.14 -1.74 5.09
CA ALA A 201 -4.10 -1.92 3.64
C ALA A 201 -4.06 -3.40 3.24
N TYR A 202 -3.25 -4.20 3.94
CA TYR A 202 -3.13 -5.64 3.73
C TYR A 202 -4.45 -6.39 3.98
N LEU A 203 -5.18 -6.04 5.04
CA LEU A 203 -6.45 -6.67 5.36
C LEU A 203 -7.58 -6.19 4.43
N ALA A 204 -7.58 -4.92 4.04
CA ALA A 204 -8.53 -4.39 3.07
C ALA A 204 -8.42 -5.10 1.71
N ALA A 205 -7.20 -5.46 1.28
CA ALA A 205 -6.94 -6.28 0.10
C ALA A 205 -7.58 -7.69 0.14
N LYS A 206 -7.95 -8.14 1.34
CA LYS A 206 -8.64 -9.42 1.62
C LYS A 206 -10.10 -9.22 2.03
N ASP A 207 -10.66 -8.05 1.74
CA ASP A 207 -12.03 -7.66 2.10
C ASP A 207 -12.31 -7.65 3.61
N ILE A 208 -11.28 -7.40 4.42
CA ILE A 208 -11.38 -7.33 5.89
C ILE A 208 -11.16 -5.89 6.36
N GLU A 209 -12.16 -5.34 7.04
CA GLU A 209 -12.07 -4.05 7.72
C GLU A 209 -11.61 -4.26 9.17
N LEU A 210 -10.38 -3.82 9.48
CA LEU A 210 -9.77 -4.01 10.79
C LEU A 210 -10.49 -3.20 11.87
N SER A 211 -11.01 -3.88 12.89
CA SER A 211 -11.64 -3.27 14.07
C SER A 211 -10.66 -3.15 15.24
N SER A 212 -9.93 -4.23 15.55
CA SER A 212 -8.90 -4.20 16.59
C SER A 212 -7.71 -5.09 16.23
N LEU A 213 -6.54 -4.68 16.73
CA LEU A 213 -5.28 -5.40 16.58
C LEU A 213 -4.57 -5.39 17.93
N ALA A 214 -4.19 -6.56 18.43
CA ALA A 214 -3.50 -6.70 19.70
C ALA A 214 -2.27 -7.60 19.55
N PRO A 215 -1.09 -7.21 20.06
CA PRO A 215 0.09 -8.08 20.05
C PRO A 215 -0.16 -9.31 20.92
N THR A 216 0.47 -10.43 20.55
CA THR A 216 0.50 -11.64 21.39
C THR A 216 1.80 -11.73 22.17
N SER A 217 1.95 -12.78 22.99
CA SER A 217 3.23 -13.08 23.66
C SER A 217 4.36 -13.45 22.70
N LYS A 218 4.05 -13.78 21.43
CA LYS A 218 5.05 -14.10 20.41
C LYS A 218 5.35 -12.84 19.57
N PRO A 219 6.63 -12.42 19.48
CA PRO A 219 7.01 -11.27 18.64
C PRO A 219 6.54 -11.43 17.20
N GLY A 220 6.07 -10.34 16.60
CA GLY A 220 5.56 -10.33 15.22
C GLY A 220 4.23 -11.04 15.04
N ARG A 221 3.54 -11.47 16.10
CA ARG A 221 2.20 -12.06 16.01
C ARG A 221 1.15 -11.20 16.69
N PHE A 222 0.02 -11.04 16.02
CA PHE A 222 -1.10 -10.23 16.47
C PHE A 222 -2.39 -11.05 16.42
N ARG A 223 -3.26 -10.85 17.40
CA ARG A 223 -4.68 -11.17 17.27
C ARG A 223 -5.37 -10.00 16.61
N LEU A 224 -6.27 -10.31 15.69
CA LEU A 224 -7.09 -9.32 15.01
C LEU A 224 -8.56 -9.67 15.15
N SER A 225 -9.38 -8.62 15.26
CA SER A 225 -10.81 -8.70 14.99
C SER A 225 -11.16 -7.68 13.91
N GLY A 226 -12.11 -8.03 13.06
CA GLY A 226 -12.51 -7.18 11.95
C GLY A 226 -13.89 -7.53 11.46
N GLN A 227 -14.23 -6.98 10.31
CA GLN A 227 -15.49 -7.20 9.63
C GLN A 227 -15.22 -7.61 8.19
N MET A 228 -15.97 -8.60 7.70
CA MET A 228 -16.01 -8.99 6.30
C MET A 228 -17.37 -8.64 5.72
N TRP A 229 -17.38 -8.07 4.51
CA TRP A 229 -18.60 -7.69 3.82
C TRP A 229 -19.13 -8.86 3.00
N CYS A 230 -20.17 -9.53 3.49
CA CYS A 230 -20.76 -10.72 2.86
C CYS A 230 -22.03 -10.37 2.09
N PRO A 231 -22.22 -10.86 0.85
CA PRO A 231 -23.47 -10.69 0.14
C PRO A 231 -24.59 -11.46 0.84
N VAL A 232 -25.78 -10.86 0.91
CA VAL A 232 -27.00 -11.52 1.37
C VAL A 232 -28.06 -11.54 0.28
N VAL A 233 -28.90 -12.58 0.30
CA VAL A 233 -30.02 -12.73 -0.63
C VAL A 233 -31.31 -12.75 0.20
N LEU A 234 -32.18 -11.76 -0.05
CA LEU A 234 -33.46 -11.64 0.64
C LEU A 234 -34.62 -11.87 -0.34
N PRO A 235 -35.31 -13.01 -0.25
CA PRO A 235 -36.52 -13.25 -1.02
C PRO A 235 -37.58 -12.17 -0.73
N GLY A 236 -38.27 -11.69 -1.77
CA GLY A 236 -39.35 -10.69 -1.63
C GLY A 236 -38.90 -9.23 -1.55
N PHE A 237 -37.60 -8.94 -1.48
CA PHE A 237 -37.07 -7.57 -1.43
C PHE A 237 -36.15 -7.29 -2.64
N ALA A 238 -36.72 -6.88 -3.77
CA ALA A 238 -35.98 -6.59 -5.00
C ALA A 238 -34.89 -5.51 -4.80
N ASP A 239 -35.18 -4.48 -4.00
CA ASP A 239 -34.24 -3.40 -3.72
C ASP A 239 -33.06 -3.83 -2.84
N LEU A 240 -33.13 -4.99 -2.18
CA LEU A 240 -32.06 -5.50 -1.31
C LEU A 240 -31.21 -6.59 -1.96
N GLN A 241 -31.41 -6.85 -3.25
CA GLN A 241 -30.58 -7.78 -4.00
C GLN A 241 -29.13 -7.30 -4.07
N ALA A 242 -28.18 -8.23 -3.86
CA ALA A 242 -26.74 -7.97 -3.84
C ALA A 242 -26.27 -6.93 -2.81
N VAL A 243 -27.03 -6.73 -1.73
CA VAL A 243 -26.56 -5.95 -0.58
C VAL A 243 -25.56 -6.78 0.21
N HIS A 244 -24.50 -6.12 0.67
CA HIS A 244 -23.47 -6.68 1.52
C HIS A 244 -23.70 -6.24 2.96
N VAL A 245 -23.50 -7.17 3.88
CA VAL A 245 -23.63 -6.97 5.32
C VAL A 245 -22.29 -7.22 5.99
N SER A 246 -22.05 -6.49 7.07
CA SER A 246 -20.86 -6.65 7.89
C SER A 246 -21.02 -7.89 8.77
N VAL A 247 -20.12 -8.85 8.63
CA VAL A 247 -20.06 -10.05 9.48
C VAL A 247 -18.73 -10.04 10.25
N PRO A 248 -18.75 -10.19 11.59
CA PRO A 248 -17.52 -10.17 12.38
C PRO A 248 -16.62 -11.35 12.04
N VAL A 249 -15.32 -11.09 11.98
CA VAL A 249 -14.28 -12.10 11.76
C VAL A 249 -13.15 -11.91 12.76
N GLU A 250 -12.52 -13.02 13.13
CA GLU A 250 -11.38 -13.04 14.04
C GLU A 250 -10.24 -13.85 13.43
N GLY A 251 -9.02 -13.57 13.88
CA GLY A 251 -7.88 -14.33 13.40
C GLY A 251 -6.55 -13.92 13.99
N GLU A 252 -5.51 -14.39 13.32
CA GLU A 252 -4.13 -14.06 13.62
C GLU A 252 -3.45 -13.42 12.42
N LEU A 253 -2.56 -12.47 12.69
CA LEU A 253 -1.63 -11.91 11.73
C LEU A 253 -0.20 -12.22 12.18
N ILE A 254 0.65 -12.60 11.24
CA ILE A 254 2.07 -12.89 11.46
C ILE A 254 2.88 -11.98 10.54
N SER A 255 3.77 -11.19 11.12
CA SER A 255 4.82 -10.47 10.42
C SER A 255 6.05 -11.36 10.30
N GLY A 256 6.52 -11.56 9.08
CA GLY A 256 7.75 -12.28 8.78
C GLY A 256 8.99 -11.41 8.94
N SER A 257 10.15 -11.97 8.58
CA SER A 257 11.46 -11.39 8.91
C SER A 257 11.85 -10.22 8.02
N LYS A 258 11.21 -10.04 6.87
CA LYS A 258 11.37 -8.88 5.98
C LYS A 258 10.16 -7.92 6.05
N GLY A 259 9.27 -8.12 7.01
CA GLY A 259 8.03 -7.34 7.16
C GLY A 259 6.86 -7.86 6.32
N GLU A 260 6.98 -9.02 5.66
CA GLU A 260 5.87 -9.69 4.98
C GLU A 260 4.73 -10.04 5.96
N LEU A 261 3.49 -9.95 5.51
CA LEU A 261 2.32 -10.23 6.32
C LEU A 261 1.62 -11.53 5.87
N HIS A 262 1.28 -12.35 6.86
CA HIS A 262 0.48 -13.54 6.70
C HIS A 262 -0.69 -13.53 7.67
N SER A 263 -1.91 -13.48 7.17
CA SER A 263 -3.12 -13.60 8.00
C SER A 263 -3.74 -14.99 7.93
N ARG A 264 -4.26 -15.45 9.06
CA ARG A 264 -5.20 -16.57 9.17
C ARG A 264 -6.46 -16.04 9.83
N VAL A 265 -7.46 -15.71 9.02
CA VAL A 265 -8.74 -15.16 9.47
C VAL A 265 -9.83 -16.16 9.12
N SER A 266 -10.72 -16.43 10.06
CA SER A 266 -11.88 -17.27 9.80
C SER A 266 -12.75 -16.61 8.73
N ARG A 267 -13.24 -17.41 7.78
CA ARG A 267 -14.34 -16.94 6.93
C ARG A 267 -15.64 -17.04 7.73
N PRO A 268 -16.58 -16.11 7.54
CA PRO A 268 -17.93 -16.25 8.05
C PRO A 268 -18.54 -17.60 7.68
N THR A 269 -19.15 -18.28 8.65
CA THR A 269 -19.88 -19.53 8.41
C THR A 269 -21.20 -19.27 7.71
N GLU A 270 -21.79 -20.30 7.10
CA GLU A 270 -23.14 -20.21 6.52
C GLU A 270 -24.19 -19.79 7.56
N GLU A 271 -24.04 -20.25 8.80
CA GLU A 271 -24.91 -19.87 9.92
C GLU A 271 -24.79 -18.37 10.25
N GLN A 272 -23.57 -17.84 10.32
CA GLN A 272 -23.35 -16.41 10.57
C GLN A 272 -23.91 -15.54 9.42
N ILE A 273 -23.78 -15.99 8.17
CA ILE A 273 -24.36 -15.31 7.01
C ILE A 273 -25.89 -15.41 7.05
N ALA A 274 -26.46 -16.55 7.44
CA ALA A 274 -27.90 -16.74 7.57
C ALA A 274 -28.48 -15.86 8.69
N GLU A 275 -27.81 -15.75 9.83
CA GLU A 275 -28.18 -14.85 10.93
C GLU A 275 -28.15 -13.38 10.47
N ALA A 276 -27.06 -12.97 9.81
CA ALA A 276 -26.96 -11.62 9.25
C ALA A 276 -28.04 -11.34 8.19
N THR A 277 -28.37 -12.35 7.37
CA THR A 277 -29.46 -12.26 6.39
C THR A 277 -30.81 -12.08 7.08
N ALA A 278 -31.12 -12.90 8.10
CA ALA A 278 -32.35 -12.78 8.88
C ALA A 278 -32.48 -11.42 9.57
N PHE A 279 -31.37 -10.88 10.09
CA PHE A 279 -31.33 -9.53 10.65
C PHE A 279 -31.70 -8.47 9.62
N VAL A 280 -31.14 -8.50 8.41
CA VAL A 280 -31.52 -7.54 7.35
C VAL A 280 -32.97 -7.72 6.92
N GLY A 281 -33.46 -8.96 6.84
CA GLY A 281 -34.87 -9.25 6.58
C GLY A 281 -35.79 -8.60 7.61
N SER A 282 -35.42 -8.67 8.90
CA SER A 282 -36.14 -7.97 9.97
C SER A 282 -36.10 -6.46 9.81
N LEU A 283 -34.92 -5.86 9.54
CA LEU A 283 -34.82 -4.42 9.30
C LEU A 283 -35.71 -3.96 8.14
N ALA A 284 -35.77 -4.75 7.07
CA ALA A 284 -36.58 -4.46 5.89
C ALA A 284 -38.08 -4.54 6.19
N ALA A 285 -38.52 -5.63 6.86
CA ALA A 285 -39.91 -5.83 7.25
C ALA A 285 -40.46 -4.73 8.16
N HIS A 286 -39.60 -4.13 8.99
CA HIS A 286 -39.97 -3.05 9.90
C HIS A 286 -39.72 -1.64 9.33
N GLY A 287 -39.37 -1.50 8.04
CA GLY A 287 -39.13 -0.20 7.41
C GLY A 287 -37.94 0.57 7.99
N GLN A 288 -36.96 -0.13 8.58
CA GLN A 288 -35.80 0.46 9.26
C GLN A 288 -34.62 0.74 8.31
N ILE A 289 -34.76 0.42 7.03
CA ILE A 289 -33.79 0.74 5.97
C ILE A 289 -34.34 1.91 5.15
N ALA A 290 -33.58 3.00 5.06
CA ALA A 290 -33.94 4.15 4.26
C ALA A 290 -33.99 3.79 2.77
N GLN A 291 -35.10 4.11 2.11
CA GLN A 291 -35.23 3.98 0.66
C GLN A 291 -34.52 5.12 -0.07
N ARG A 292 -33.91 4.82 -1.22
CA ARG A 292 -33.15 5.79 -2.00
C ARG A 292 -34.08 6.88 -2.55
N GLY A 293 -33.82 8.14 -2.20
CA GLY A 293 -34.59 9.28 -2.70
C GLY A 293 -35.91 9.56 -1.98
N ALA A 294 -36.31 8.74 -1.00
CA ALA A 294 -37.46 9.02 -0.13
C ALA A 294 -37.06 9.99 0.99
N ILE A 295 -38.01 10.82 1.44
CA ILE A 295 -37.88 11.56 2.71
C ILE A 295 -37.61 10.51 3.79
N ARG A 296 -36.49 10.63 4.51
CA ARG A 296 -36.10 9.64 5.53
C ARG A 296 -37.24 9.46 6.52
N ASN A 297 -37.87 8.28 6.50
CA ASN A 297 -38.86 7.90 7.49
C ASN A 297 -38.24 8.01 8.89
N ALA A 298 -38.98 8.55 9.86
CA ALA A 298 -38.48 8.82 11.21
C ALA A 298 -37.87 7.58 11.91
N GLY A 299 -38.30 6.36 11.53
CA GLY A 299 -37.80 5.08 12.05
C GLY A 299 -36.62 4.44 11.31
N ALA A 300 -36.10 5.04 10.24
CA ALA A 300 -34.97 4.46 9.50
C ALA A 300 -33.65 4.59 10.28
N THR A 301 -33.03 3.46 10.59
CA THR A 301 -31.75 3.38 11.33
C THR A 301 -30.57 3.01 10.43
N HIS A 302 -30.85 2.42 9.26
CA HIS A 302 -29.86 1.97 8.28
C HIS A 302 -30.10 2.60 6.91
N GLU A 303 -29.07 2.61 6.07
CA GLU A 303 -29.17 2.94 4.65
C GLU A 303 -28.27 2.04 3.81
N ILE A 304 -28.52 1.99 2.51
CA ILE A 304 -27.66 1.32 1.56
C ILE A 304 -26.70 2.35 0.98
N ALA A 305 -25.42 2.25 1.36
CA ALA A 305 -24.34 3.04 0.78
C ALA A 305 -23.67 2.26 -0.36
N THR A 306 -23.10 2.97 -1.34
CA THR A 306 -22.24 2.35 -2.35
C THR A 306 -20.79 2.69 -2.01
N ASP A 307 -19.93 1.68 -1.93
CA ASP A 307 -18.50 1.88 -1.70
C ASP A 307 -17.75 2.24 -2.99
N ASP A 308 -16.45 2.53 -2.86
CA ASP A 308 -15.58 2.89 -4.00
C ASP A 308 -15.42 1.75 -5.03
N ASN A 309 -15.78 0.52 -4.65
CA ASN A 309 -15.79 -0.66 -5.52
C ASN A 309 -17.18 -0.91 -6.16
N GLY A 310 -18.14 -0.01 -5.95
CA GLY A 310 -19.51 -0.15 -6.45
C GLY A 310 -20.37 -1.14 -5.66
N ARG A 311 -19.89 -1.68 -4.54
CA ARG A 311 -20.64 -2.63 -3.72
C ARG A 311 -21.68 -1.90 -2.89
N ARG A 312 -22.88 -2.46 -2.84
CA ARG A 312 -23.99 -1.96 -2.03
C ARG A 312 -23.82 -2.49 -0.61
N ARG A 313 -23.53 -1.63 0.36
CA ARG A 313 -23.33 -1.99 1.77
C ARG A 313 -24.48 -1.50 2.61
N LEU A 314 -25.02 -2.36 3.48
CA LEU A 314 -25.92 -1.92 4.54
C LEU A 314 -25.11 -1.26 5.65
N VAL A 315 -25.33 0.02 5.88
CA VAL A 315 -24.62 0.79 6.92
C VAL A 315 -25.60 1.37 7.92
N ARG A 316 -25.24 1.32 9.20
CA ARG A 316 -26.02 1.96 10.27
C ARG A 316 -25.71 3.46 10.29
N LYS A 317 -26.76 4.30 10.37
CA LYS A 317 -26.63 5.76 10.44
C LYS A 317 -27.05 6.37 11.76
N ARG A 318 -27.91 5.69 12.51
CA ARG A 318 -28.37 6.15 13.83
C ARG A 318 -28.40 5.01 14.83
N PHE A 319 -28.10 5.35 16.07
CA PHE A 319 -28.61 4.59 17.21
C PHE A 319 -30.01 5.11 17.46
N SER A 320 -31.04 4.30 17.17
CA SER A 320 -32.35 4.57 17.75
C SER A 320 -32.22 4.24 19.23
N ALA A 321 -32.06 5.25 20.07
CA ALA A 321 -32.49 5.13 21.45
C ALA A 321 -34.03 5.17 21.38
N LEU A 322 -34.64 3.99 21.41
CA LEU A 322 -36.03 3.89 21.87
C LEU A 322 -35.99 3.88 23.39
#